data_AF-A0A1D1UMF5-F1
#
_entry.id   AF-A0A1D1UMF5-F1
#
_cell.length_a   1.000
_cell.length_b   1.000
_cell.length_c   1.000
_cell.angle_alpha   90.00
_cell.angle_beta   90.00
_cell.angle_gamma   90.00
#
_symmetry.space_group_name_H-M   'P 1'
#
loop_
_entity.id
_entity.type
_entity.pdbx_description
1 polymer ?
#
loop_
_entity_poly.entity_id
_entity_poly.type
_entity_poly.pdbx_seq_one_letter_code
_entity_poly.pdbx_strand_id
1 'polypeptide(L)'
;MRRLPGVVSGEERSGSTVVSVLIGPDTVYFSNLGDSRGIAVSNASLMVVTEDHKPFRADEQKRISLAGGTVSMQRINGNLAVSRALGDYDYKNRLDRGPFEQLVSPEPDLYPLARRPEDEFIVLACDGVWDVITNDELYRFVRYQLTLTNNLEQICATLLDTCLGRVRCINALGFA
;
A
#
# COMPACT_ATOMS: atom_id res chain seq x y z
N MET A 1 26.11 9.76 -5.39
CA MET A 1 25.06 8.79 -5.78
C MET A 1 25.73 7.46 -6.05
N ARG A 2 25.38 6.37 -5.35
CA ARG A 2 25.97 5.03 -5.61
C ARG A 2 25.53 4.60 -7.01
N ARG A 3 26.47 4.23 -7.90
CA ARG A 3 26.13 3.62 -9.18
C ARG A 3 25.69 2.18 -8.90
N LEU A 4 24.44 1.87 -9.19
CA LEU A 4 23.88 0.52 -9.09
C LEU A 4 24.03 -0.14 -10.47
N PRO A 5 24.89 -1.16 -10.63
CA PRO A 5 25.23 -1.74 -11.94
C PRO A 5 24.01 -2.19 -12.74
N GLY A 6 23.02 -2.85 -12.11
CA GLY A 6 21.79 -3.33 -12.75
C GLY A 6 20.87 -2.22 -13.28
N VAL A 7 20.88 -1.05 -12.63
CA VAL A 7 20.13 0.13 -13.09
C VAL A 7 20.83 0.77 -14.30
N VAL A 8 22.17 0.75 -14.31
CA VAL A 8 22.98 1.30 -15.41
C VAL A 8 22.98 0.37 -16.63
N SER A 9 22.90 -0.95 -16.43
CA SER A 9 22.80 -1.94 -17.51
C SER A 9 21.40 -2.04 -18.14
N GLY A 10 20.37 -1.51 -17.47
CA GLY A 10 18.98 -1.62 -17.93
C GLY A 10 18.36 -3.01 -17.73
N GLU A 11 19.02 -3.88 -16.98
CA GLU A 11 18.52 -5.22 -16.65
C GLU A 11 17.52 -5.19 -15.49
N GLU A 12 17.53 -4.11 -14.69
CA GLU A 12 16.66 -3.97 -13.55
C GLU A 12 15.22 -3.66 -13.95
N ARG A 13 14.33 -4.61 -13.68
CA ARG A 13 12.89 -4.54 -14.01
C ARG A 13 11.99 -4.42 -12.77
N SER A 14 12.57 -4.15 -11.61
CA SER A 14 11.80 -4.09 -10.37
C SER A 14 10.83 -2.91 -10.34
N GLY A 15 9.81 -3.09 -9.52
CA GLY A 15 8.86 -2.07 -9.14
C GLY A 15 8.73 -2.00 -7.62
N SER A 16 8.14 -0.91 -7.14
CA SER A 16 7.89 -0.72 -5.71
C SER A 16 6.62 0.08 -5.46
N THR A 17 5.84 -0.38 -4.48
CA THR A 17 4.72 0.39 -3.93
C THR A 17 5.25 1.42 -2.94
N VAL A 18 4.47 2.47 -2.71
CA VAL A 18 4.80 3.53 -1.77
C VAL A 18 3.53 3.89 -1.01
N VAL A 19 3.56 3.70 0.30
CA VAL A 19 2.70 4.44 1.20
C VAL A 19 3.58 5.37 2.02
N SER A 20 3.24 6.66 2.08
CA SER A 20 4.02 7.63 2.84
C SER A 20 3.14 8.69 3.47
N VAL A 21 3.70 9.37 4.48
CA VAL A 21 3.05 10.45 5.21
C VAL A 21 4.01 11.61 5.37
N LEU A 22 3.55 12.81 5.01
CA LEU A 22 4.21 14.07 5.31
C LEU A 22 3.44 14.80 6.42
N ILE A 23 4.08 14.98 7.58
CA ILE A 23 3.48 15.63 8.75
C ILE A 23 3.88 17.11 8.74
N GLY A 24 2.94 17.98 8.41
CA GLY A 24 3.09 19.43 8.52
C GLY A 24 2.59 19.97 9.88
N PRO A 25 2.68 21.29 10.09
CA PRO A 25 2.21 21.94 11.31
C PRO A 25 0.72 21.71 11.57
N ASP A 26 -0.12 21.87 10.54
CA ASP A 26 -1.59 21.83 10.65
C ASP A 26 -2.22 20.68 9.87
N THR A 27 -1.49 20.09 8.92
CA THR A 27 -2.02 19.06 8.01
C THR A 27 -1.06 17.90 7.89
N VAL A 28 -1.60 16.69 7.92
CA VAL A 28 -0.92 15.44 7.58
C VAL A 28 -1.33 15.05 6.17
N TYR A 29 -0.37 14.81 5.28
CA TYR A 29 -0.64 14.37 3.91
C TYR A 29 -0.25 12.91 3.76
N PHE A 30 -1.23 12.04 3.54
CA PHE A 30 -0.97 10.67 3.10
C PHE A 30 -0.81 10.65 1.58
N SER A 31 0.10 9.81 1.11
CA SER A 31 0.29 9.50 -0.31
C SER A 31 0.33 7.99 -0.45
N ASN A 32 -0.51 7.44 -1.35
CA ASN A 32 -0.49 6.02 -1.66
C ASN A 32 -0.25 5.74 -3.14
N LEU A 33 0.55 4.73 -3.44
CA LEU A 33 0.88 4.24 -4.76
C LEU A 33 1.10 2.72 -4.68
N GLY A 34 0.15 1.94 -5.17
CA GLY A 34 0.14 0.47 -5.01
C GLY A 34 -0.77 0.02 -3.88
N ASP A 35 -0.47 -1.14 -3.31
CA ASP A 35 -1.32 -1.86 -2.34
C ASP A 35 -0.70 -2.02 -0.95
N SER A 36 0.35 -1.25 -0.65
CA SER A 36 0.58 -0.86 0.73
C SER A 36 -0.57 0.05 1.20
N ARG A 37 -0.79 0.12 2.51
CA ARG A 37 -1.89 0.91 3.07
C ARG A 37 -1.46 1.67 4.32
N GLY A 38 -2.02 2.89 4.42
CA GLY A 38 -1.87 3.76 5.57
C GLY A 38 -3.22 4.04 6.21
N ILE A 39 -3.25 4.07 7.53
CA ILE A 39 -4.42 4.47 8.31
C ILE A 39 -4.07 5.56 9.32
N ALA A 40 -5.02 6.45 9.60
CA ALA A 40 -4.97 7.41 10.69
C ALA A 40 -6.10 7.17 11.69
N VAL A 41 -5.79 7.22 12.98
CA VAL A 41 -6.74 7.01 14.07
C VAL A 41 -6.87 8.28 14.89
N SER A 42 -8.10 8.69 15.15
CA SER A 42 -8.43 9.85 15.98
C SER A 42 -9.73 9.55 16.72
N ASN A 43 -9.77 9.87 18.01
CA ASN A 43 -10.94 9.62 18.86
C ASN A 43 -11.59 8.23 18.65
N ALA A 44 -10.82 7.17 18.85
CA ALA A 44 -11.24 5.77 18.73
C ALA A 44 -11.70 5.29 17.34
N SER A 45 -11.51 6.11 16.30
CA SER A 45 -12.11 5.90 14.99
C SER A 45 -11.08 6.05 13.86
N LEU A 46 -11.29 5.30 12.77
CA LEU A 46 -10.51 5.44 11.54
C LEU A 46 -10.91 6.74 10.84
N MET A 47 -9.94 7.62 10.63
CA MET A 47 -10.16 8.91 9.98
C MET A 47 -9.70 8.93 8.54
N VAL A 48 -8.60 8.23 8.27
CA VAL A 48 -8.05 8.03 6.94
C VAL A 48 -7.77 6.55 6.79
N VAL A 49 -8.14 6.02 5.63
CA VAL A 49 -7.70 4.73 5.12
C VAL A 49 -7.35 5.00 3.66
N THR A 50 -6.08 4.85 3.29
CA THR A 50 -5.71 4.98 1.87
C THR A 50 -6.31 3.82 1.09
N GLU A 51 -6.71 4.05 -0.16
CA GLU A 51 -7.24 2.98 -1.01
C GLU A 51 -6.12 2.24 -1.74
N ASP A 52 -6.18 0.91 -1.75
CA ASP A 52 -5.23 0.07 -2.46
C ASP A 52 -5.46 0.15 -3.97
N HIS A 53 -4.37 0.31 -4.72
CA HIS A 53 -4.39 0.33 -6.18
C HIS A 53 -4.35 -1.09 -6.76
N LYS A 54 -5.50 -1.74 -6.76
CA LYS A 54 -5.67 -3.08 -7.33
C LYS A 54 -6.13 -3.02 -8.79
N PRO A 55 -5.62 -3.89 -9.69
CA PRO A 55 -5.99 -3.91 -11.11
C PRO A 55 -7.50 -4.03 -11.39
N PHE A 56 -8.26 -4.63 -10.46
CA PHE A 56 -9.71 -4.80 -10.60
C PHE A 56 -10.53 -3.62 -10.05
N ARG A 57 -9.91 -2.56 -9.52
CA ARG A 57 -10.61 -1.31 -9.19
C ARG A 57 -11.11 -0.68 -10.50
N ALA A 58 -12.32 -0.13 -10.52
CA ALA A 58 -13.02 0.19 -11.76
C ALA A 58 -12.29 1.24 -12.63
N ASP A 59 -11.73 2.27 -12.01
CA ASP A 59 -10.90 3.30 -12.66
C ASP A 59 -9.57 2.74 -13.18
N GLU A 60 -8.91 1.89 -12.39
CA GLU A 60 -7.66 1.22 -12.76
C GLU A 60 -7.86 0.26 -13.92
N GLN A 61 -8.91 -0.57 -13.87
CA GLN A 61 -9.28 -1.50 -14.94
C GLN A 61 -9.58 -0.76 -16.24
N LYS A 62 -10.27 0.38 -16.16
CA LYS A 62 -10.54 1.24 -17.32
C LYS A 62 -9.24 1.77 -17.92
N ARG A 63 -8.32 2.31 -17.10
CA ARG A 63 -6.99 2.77 -17.56
C ARG A 63 -6.20 1.64 -18.23
N ILE A 64 -6.11 0.48 -17.59
CA ILE A 64 -5.41 -0.71 -18.12
C ILE A 64 -5.97 -1.11 -19.48
N SER A 65 -7.30 -1.14 -19.61
CA SER A 65 -7.97 -1.48 -20.87
C SER A 65 -7.69 -0.46 -21.97
N LEU A 66 -7.73 0.84 -21.64
CA LEU A 66 -7.38 1.91 -22.58
C LEU A 66 -5.91 1.87 -23.01
N ALA A 67 -5.01 1.43 -22.13
CA ALA A 67 -3.60 1.19 -22.43
C ALA A 67 -3.35 -0.12 -23.23
N GLY A 68 -4.40 -0.86 -23.59
CA GLY A 68 -4.33 -2.09 -24.40
C GLY A 68 -4.01 -3.36 -23.60
N GLY A 69 -4.11 -3.31 -22.27
CA GLY A 69 -3.96 -4.46 -21.39
C GLY A 69 -5.29 -5.10 -21.02
N THR A 70 -5.19 -6.16 -20.22
CA THR A 70 -6.34 -6.89 -19.67
C THR A 70 -6.15 -7.13 -18.18
N VAL A 71 -7.25 -7.35 -17.46
CA VAL A 71 -7.22 -7.76 -16.05
C VAL A 71 -7.75 -9.18 -15.96
N SER A 72 -6.87 -10.11 -15.59
CA SER A 72 -7.15 -11.55 -15.51
C SER A 72 -6.64 -12.07 -14.18
N MET A 73 -7.46 -12.84 -13.46
CA MET A 73 -7.10 -13.34 -12.11
C MET A 73 -6.60 -12.23 -11.17
N GLN A 74 -7.28 -11.06 -11.19
CA GLN A 74 -6.93 -9.87 -10.42
C GLN A 74 -5.55 -9.24 -10.76
N ARG A 75 -4.93 -9.64 -11.88
CA ARG A 75 -3.59 -9.21 -12.31
C ARG A 75 -3.62 -8.57 -13.69
N ILE A 76 -2.73 -7.59 -13.92
CA ILE A 76 -2.49 -7.00 -15.24
C ILE A 76 -1.86 -8.07 -16.13
N ASN A 77 -2.54 -8.40 -17.23
CA ASN A 77 -2.15 -9.43 -18.19
C ASN A 77 -1.84 -10.78 -17.52
N GLY A 78 -2.48 -11.06 -16.37
CA GLY A 78 -2.23 -12.28 -15.57
C GLY A 78 -0.94 -12.26 -14.73
N ASN A 79 -0.13 -11.20 -14.79
CA ASN A 79 1.20 -11.17 -14.16
C ASN A 79 1.24 -10.29 -12.90
N LEU A 80 0.98 -8.98 -13.01
CA LEU A 80 1.22 -8.02 -11.93
C LEU A 80 -0.04 -7.75 -11.10
N ALA A 81 0.03 -7.91 -9.78
CA ALA A 81 -1.13 -7.78 -8.87
C ALA A 81 -1.41 -6.35 -8.38
N VAL A 82 -0.56 -5.38 -8.76
CA VAL A 82 -0.73 -3.95 -8.46
C VAL A 82 -0.95 -3.17 -9.74
N SER A 83 -1.77 -2.11 -9.67
CA SER A 83 -2.02 -1.25 -10.81
C SER A 83 -1.16 0.01 -10.82
N ARG A 84 -0.59 0.39 -9.67
CA ARG A 84 0.28 1.57 -9.54
C ARG A 84 1.55 1.23 -8.78
N ALA A 85 2.68 1.74 -9.27
CA ALA A 85 4.01 1.51 -8.69
C ALA A 85 5.05 2.47 -9.28
N LEU A 86 6.13 2.70 -8.53
CA LEU A 86 7.40 3.19 -9.09
C LEU A 86 8.13 2.03 -9.78
N GLY A 87 8.97 2.31 -10.78
CA GLY A 87 9.62 1.26 -11.56
C GLY A 87 8.66 0.59 -12.54
N ASP A 88 8.74 -0.73 -12.72
CA ASP A 88 7.89 -1.51 -13.64
C ASP A 88 7.83 -0.94 -15.07
N TYR A 89 8.97 -0.50 -15.59
CA TYR A 89 9.04 0.20 -16.89
C TYR A 89 8.54 -0.65 -18.06
N ASP A 90 8.60 -1.98 -17.97
CA ASP A 90 8.01 -2.90 -18.96
C ASP A 90 6.51 -2.64 -19.19
N TYR A 91 5.81 -2.08 -18.19
CA TYR A 91 4.39 -1.72 -18.23
C TYR A 91 4.14 -0.26 -18.61
N LYS A 92 5.18 0.52 -18.93
CA LYS A 92 5.16 1.98 -19.14
C LYS A 92 5.71 2.42 -20.50
N ASN A 93 5.54 1.57 -21.52
CA ASN A 93 6.11 1.76 -22.85
C ASN A 93 5.07 2.11 -23.94
N ARG A 94 3.86 2.54 -23.57
CA ARG A 94 2.83 2.97 -24.53
C ARG A 94 3.19 4.36 -25.07
N LEU A 95 3.60 4.42 -26.33
CA LEU A 95 3.98 5.65 -27.02
C LEU A 95 2.80 6.60 -27.29
N ASP A 96 1.59 6.06 -27.31
CA ASP A 96 0.32 6.77 -27.58
C ASP A 96 -0.38 7.28 -26.31
N ARG A 97 0.26 7.20 -25.15
CA ARG A 97 -0.33 7.48 -23.83
C ARG A 97 0.59 8.34 -22.98
N GLY A 98 0.01 9.16 -22.10
CA GLY A 98 0.78 9.91 -21.10
C GLY A 98 1.42 9.00 -20.03
N PRO A 99 2.33 9.53 -19.18
CA PRO A 99 2.98 8.77 -18.13
C PRO A 99 2.04 8.10 -17.12
N PHE A 100 0.89 8.73 -16.86
CA PHE A 100 -0.12 8.24 -15.91
C PHE A 100 -1.19 7.34 -16.56
N GLU A 101 -1.19 7.24 -17.90
CA GLU A 101 -2.16 6.47 -18.68
C GLU A 101 -1.60 5.12 -19.17
N GLN A 102 -0.48 4.70 -18.58
CA GLN A 102 0.20 3.43 -18.90
C GLN A 102 -0.55 2.23 -18.31
N LEU A 103 -0.04 1.00 -18.47
CA LEU A 103 -0.60 -0.18 -17.79
C LEU A 103 -0.39 -0.10 -16.28
N VAL A 104 0.79 0.36 -15.85
CA VAL A 104 1.10 0.69 -14.46
C VAL A 104 1.31 2.19 -14.32
N SER A 105 0.58 2.85 -13.43
CA SER A 105 0.68 4.32 -13.25
C SER A 105 1.66 4.64 -12.11
N PRO A 106 2.55 5.64 -12.28
CA PRO A 106 3.34 6.19 -11.18
C PRO A 106 2.60 7.30 -10.40
N GLU A 107 1.33 7.57 -10.70
CA GLU A 107 0.55 8.65 -10.07
C GLU A 107 0.01 8.23 -8.70
N PRO A 108 0.40 8.90 -7.60
CA PRO A 108 -0.11 8.60 -6.28
C PRO A 108 -1.48 9.25 -6.02
N ASP A 109 -2.29 8.62 -5.17
CA ASP A 109 -3.46 9.24 -4.57
C ASP A 109 -3.05 9.99 -3.28
N LEU A 110 -3.57 11.20 -3.07
CA LEU A 110 -3.26 12.05 -1.91
C LEU A 110 -4.48 12.22 -0.99
N TYR A 111 -4.24 12.12 0.33
CA TYR A 111 -5.28 12.24 1.35
C TYR A 111 -4.84 13.26 2.41
N PRO A 112 -5.26 14.54 2.30
CA PRO A 112 -4.99 15.54 3.31
C PRO A 112 -5.88 15.31 4.55
N LEU A 113 -5.28 15.36 5.73
CA LEU A 113 -5.95 15.24 7.02
C LEU A 113 -5.57 16.44 7.89
N ALA A 114 -6.54 17.25 8.27
CA ALA A 114 -6.34 18.31 9.24
C ALA A 114 -6.00 17.70 10.61
N ARG A 115 -4.95 18.22 11.25
CA ARG A 115 -4.53 17.79 12.59
C ARG A 115 -5.54 18.23 13.63
N ARG A 116 -5.79 17.35 14.58
CA ARG A 116 -6.70 17.60 15.70
C ARG A 116 -6.06 17.18 17.02
N PRO A 117 -6.41 17.83 18.15
CA PRO A 117 -5.94 17.44 19.48
C PRO A 117 -6.21 15.98 19.85
N GLU A 118 -7.26 15.40 19.29
CA GLU A 118 -7.71 14.02 19.50
C GLU A 118 -7.06 12.98 18.57
N ASP A 119 -6.14 13.38 17.69
CA ASP A 119 -5.39 12.43 16.85
C ASP A 119 -4.48 11.54 17.71
N GLU A 120 -4.53 10.23 17.46
CA GLU A 120 -3.88 9.23 18.31
C GLU A 120 -2.59 8.70 17.68
N PHE A 121 -2.70 8.03 16.53
CA PHE A 121 -1.56 7.40 15.85
C PHE A 121 -1.84 7.14 14.38
N ILE A 122 -0.77 6.85 13.65
CA ILE A 122 -0.76 6.48 12.23
C ILE A 122 -0.09 5.11 12.11
N VAL A 123 -0.63 4.26 11.24
CA VAL A 123 0.02 2.99 10.87
C VAL A 123 0.23 2.95 9.38
N LEU A 124 1.47 2.65 8.97
CA LEU A 124 1.85 2.38 7.58
C LEU A 124 2.38 0.95 7.50
N ALA A 125 1.83 0.14 6.61
CA ALA A 125 2.29 -1.22 6.40
C ALA A 125 2.06 -1.68 4.96
N CYS A 126 2.81 -2.70 4.53
CA CYS A 126 2.58 -3.38 3.27
C CYS A 126 1.43 -4.40 3.38
N ASP A 127 1.01 -4.92 2.23
CA ASP A 127 0.00 -5.97 2.08
C ASP A 127 0.22 -7.19 2.98
N GLY A 128 1.47 -7.61 3.24
CA GLY A 128 1.77 -8.72 4.16
C GLY A 128 1.19 -8.58 5.58
N VAL A 129 0.83 -7.36 6.01
CA VAL A 129 0.00 -7.13 7.21
C VAL A 129 -1.48 -7.13 6.82
N TRP A 130 -1.88 -6.27 5.88
CA TRP A 130 -3.29 -6.01 5.55
C TRP A 130 -4.04 -7.20 4.95
N ASP A 131 -3.33 -8.20 4.43
CA ASP A 131 -3.90 -9.44 3.90
C ASP A 131 -4.45 -10.36 5.00
N VAL A 132 -3.98 -10.20 6.25
CA VAL A 132 -4.34 -11.09 7.37
C VAL A 132 -5.01 -10.40 8.56
N ILE A 133 -5.08 -9.07 8.55
CA ILE A 133 -5.76 -8.30 9.59
C ILE A 133 -6.53 -7.13 8.98
N THR A 134 -7.79 -6.99 9.40
CA THR A 134 -8.64 -5.89 8.91
C THR A 134 -8.22 -4.56 9.54
N ASN A 135 -8.61 -3.44 8.91
CA ASN A 135 -8.33 -2.10 9.44
C ASN A 135 -8.85 -1.94 10.89
N ASP A 136 -10.08 -2.40 11.14
CA ASP A 136 -10.73 -2.36 12.45
C ASP A 136 -10.01 -3.18 13.52
N GLU A 137 -9.63 -4.42 13.18
CA GLU A 137 -8.88 -5.27 14.10
C GLU A 137 -7.52 -4.67 14.43
N LEU A 138 -6.80 -4.17 13.41
CA LEU A 138 -5.45 -3.64 13.58
C LEU A 138 -5.46 -2.40 14.47
N TYR A 139 -6.34 -1.43 14.21
CA TYR A 139 -6.30 -0.20 15.01
C TYR A 139 -6.73 -0.45 16.46
N ARG A 140 -7.70 -1.34 16.69
CA ARG A 140 -8.10 -1.74 18.05
C ARG A 140 -6.99 -2.49 18.76
N PHE A 141 -6.27 -3.36 18.05
CA PHE A 141 -5.09 -4.05 18.57
C PHE A 141 -4.00 -3.06 18.99
N VAL A 142 -3.59 -2.15 18.10
CA VAL A 142 -2.55 -1.14 18.39
C VAL A 142 -2.97 -0.26 19.56
N ARG A 143 -4.22 0.18 19.58
CA ARG A 143 -4.76 1.01 20.67
C ARG A 143 -4.74 0.28 22.01
N TYR A 144 -5.09 -1.01 22.04
CA TYR A 144 -4.99 -1.83 23.25
C TYR A 144 -3.53 -1.98 23.71
N GLN A 145 -2.60 -2.27 22.78
CA GLN A 145 -1.18 -2.40 23.11
C GLN A 145 -0.58 -1.09 23.69
N LEU A 146 -1.01 0.07 23.18
CA LEU A 146 -0.62 1.37 23.71
C LEU A 146 -1.08 1.60 25.17
N THR A 147 -2.09 0.88 25.66
CA THR A 147 -2.47 0.90 27.10
C THR A 147 -1.51 0.10 27.98
N LEU A 148 -0.75 -0.83 27.38
CA LEU A 148 0.16 -1.74 28.09
C LEU A 148 1.61 -1.25 28.07
N THR A 149 2.05 -0.62 26.98
CA THR A 149 3.42 -0.17 26.79
C THR A 149 3.50 1.04 25.87
N ASN A 150 4.49 1.90 26.11
CA ASN A 150 4.84 3.01 25.21
C ASN A 150 5.97 2.64 24.23
N ASN A 151 6.44 1.39 24.25
CA ASN A 151 7.49 0.93 23.36
C ASN A 151 6.91 0.54 21.98
N LEU A 152 7.00 1.45 21.01
CA LEU A 152 6.46 1.25 19.66
C LEU A 152 7.12 0.09 18.91
N GLU A 153 8.41 -0.18 19.14
CA GLU A 153 9.11 -1.31 18.52
C GLU A 153 8.50 -2.64 18.97
N GLN A 154 8.21 -2.75 20.28
CA GLN A 154 7.55 -3.92 20.84
C GLN A 154 6.13 -4.09 20.31
N ILE A 155 5.36 -3.00 20.16
CA ILE A 155 4.01 -3.04 19.59
C ILE A 155 4.07 -3.53 18.13
N CYS A 156 4.99 -2.99 17.33
CA CYS A 156 5.21 -3.43 15.96
C CYS A 156 5.62 -4.90 15.87
N ALA A 157 6.57 -5.35 16.71
CA ALA A 157 6.99 -6.74 16.75
C ALA A 157 5.81 -7.68 17.09
N THR A 158 5.01 -7.32 18.10
CA THR A 158 3.83 -8.11 18.51
C THR A 158 2.77 -8.16 17.40
N LEU A 159 2.56 -7.05 16.68
CA LEU A 159 1.67 -6.99 15.53
C LEU A 159 2.16 -7.93 14.41
N LEU A 160 3.46 -7.90 14.09
CA LEU A 160 4.06 -8.76 13.07
C LEU A 160 3.96 -10.25 13.45
N ASP A 161 4.25 -10.61 14.70
CA ASP A 161 4.10 -11.98 15.19
C ASP A 161 2.64 -12.46 15.12
N THR A 162 1.69 -11.56 15.42
CA THR A 162 0.25 -11.83 15.29
C THR A 162 -0.12 -12.12 13.83
N CYS A 163 0.37 -11.31 12.89
CA CYS A 163 0.13 -11.50 11.45
C CYS A 163 0.73 -12.82 10.96
N LEU A 164 1.98 -13.13 11.34
CA LEU A 164 2.65 -14.40 11.00
C LEU A 164 1.90 -15.62 11.55
N GLY A 165 1.36 -15.52 12.78
CA GLY A 165 0.53 -16.56 13.37
C GLY A 165 -0.72 -16.86 12.54
N ARG A 166 -1.39 -15.81 12.02
CA ARG A 166 -2.59 -15.95 11.17
C ARG A 166 -2.29 -16.59 9.83
N VAL A 167 -1.17 -16.24 9.17
CA VAL A 167 -0.74 -16.88 7.90
C VAL A 167 -0.60 -18.40 8.09
N ARG A 168 0.01 -18.83 9.19
CA ARG A 168 0.18 -20.27 9.49
C ARG A 168 -1.16 -20.98 9.65
N CYS A 169 -2.15 -20.35 10.29
CA CYS A 169 -3.49 -20.91 10.43
C CYS A 169 -4.22 -21.03 9.09
N ILE A 170 -4.10 -20.02 8.20
CA ILE A 170 -4.72 -20.05 6.87
C ILE A 170 -4.11 -21.19 6.02
N ASN A 171 -2.78 -21.30 6.01
CA ASN A 171 -2.08 -22.36 5.28
C ASN A 171 -2.39 -23.76 5.84
N ALA A 172 -2.57 -23.89 7.15
CA ALA A 172 -2.97 -25.15 7.78
C ALA A 172 -4.41 -25.59 7.42
N LEU A 173 -5.27 -24.65 6.99
CA LEU A 173 -6.65 -24.91 6.58
C LEU A 173 -6.80 -25.16 5.07
N GLY A 174 -5.71 -25.10 4.29
CA GLY A 174 -5.71 -25.51 2.88
C GLY A 174 -6.31 -24.50 1.90
N PHE A 175 -6.42 -23.22 2.27
CA PHE A 175 -6.81 -22.16 1.35
C PHE A 175 -5.55 -21.53 0.74
N ALA A 176 -5.15 -22.02 -0.44
CA ALA A 176 -4.12 -21.42 -1.31
C ALA A 176 -4.64 -21.41 -2.76
#